data_AF-A0A243BGP2-F1
#
_entry.id   AF-A0A243BGP2-F1
#
_cell.length_a   1.000
_cell.length_b   1.000
_cell.length_c   1.000
_cell.angle_alpha   90.00
_cell.angle_beta   90.00
_cell.angle_gamma   90.00
#
_symmetry.space_group_name_H-M   'P 1'
#
loop_
_entity.id
_entity.type
_entity.pdbx_description
1 polymer ?
#
loop_
_entity_poly.entity_id
_entity_poly.type
_entity_poly.pdbx_seq_one_letter_code
_entity_poly.pdbx_strand_id
1 'polypeptide(L)'
;MLSASYELLLESGFKAVTVDKIAERAKVSKATIYKWWPNKAAVVMDGFLSAAAARLPVPDTGSALNDILTHATSLANFLISREGTIINELVGEGQFDSKLAEEYRARYFQPRRLQAKQLLEKGIKRGELKENLDVELSIDLIYGPIFYRLLVTGEKLDDSYVHDLVINAFEGIRLK
;
A
#
# COMPACT_ATOMS: atom_id res chain seq x y z
N MET A 1 20.49 6.94 7.66
CA MET A 1 19.59 7.86 6.91
C MET A 1 18.16 7.34 6.93
N LEU A 2 17.91 6.13 6.43
CA LEU A 2 16.56 5.52 6.41
C LEU A 2 15.94 5.31 7.79
N SER A 3 16.68 4.76 8.75
CA SER A 3 16.20 4.61 10.14
C SER A 3 15.89 5.97 10.77
N ALA A 4 16.76 6.96 10.60
CA ALA A 4 16.55 8.31 11.11
C ALA A 4 15.31 9.00 10.50
N SER A 5 15.07 8.86 9.19
CA SER A 5 13.87 9.42 8.57
C SER A 5 12.60 8.72 9.04
N TYR A 6 12.66 7.40 9.25
CA TYR A 6 11.53 6.62 9.77
C TYR A 6 11.22 6.94 11.24
N GLU A 7 12.23 7.03 12.10
CA GLU A 7 12.07 7.44 13.50
C GLU A 7 11.47 8.84 13.60
N LEU A 8 11.97 9.81 12.83
CA LEU A 8 11.41 11.17 12.81
C LEU A 8 9.97 11.20 12.30
N LEU A 9 9.63 10.33 11.34
CA LEU A 9 8.26 10.17 10.85
C LEU A 9 7.35 9.67 11.97
N LEU A 10 7.76 8.66 12.71
CA LEU A 10 7.03 8.13 13.87
C LEU A 10 6.92 9.14 15.02
N GLU A 11 7.98 9.93 15.28
CA GLU A 11 8.03 10.89 16.38
C GLU A 11 7.17 12.14 16.12
N SER A 12 7.07 12.58 14.86
CA SER A 12 6.58 13.95 14.55
C SER A 12 5.67 14.08 13.33
N GLY A 13 5.43 12.99 12.59
CA GLY A 13 4.63 12.99 11.37
C GLY A 13 5.34 13.62 10.16
N PHE A 14 4.86 13.33 8.95
CA PHE A 14 5.54 13.69 7.70
C PHE A 14 5.78 15.20 7.54
N LYS A 15 4.86 16.03 8.02
CA LYS A 15 4.92 17.49 7.89
C LYS A 15 6.11 18.09 8.64
N ALA A 16 6.43 17.57 9.83
CA ALA A 16 7.50 18.07 10.68
C ALA A 16 8.91 17.56 10.31
N VAL A 17 8.97 16.49 9.50
CA VAL A 17 10.24 15.94 8.99
C VAL A 17 10.86 16.87 7.95
N THR A 18 12.15 17.15 8.12
CA THR A 18 12.96 17.91 7.16
C THR A 18 14.27 17.18 6.85
N VAL A 19 14.86 17.47 5.69
CA VAL A 19 16.18 16.92 5.31
C VAL A 19 17.26 17.32 6.32
N ASP A 20 17.16 18.53 6.89
CA ASP A 20 18.05 19.00 7.97
C ASP A 20 17.97 18.10 9.22
N LYS A 21 16.76 17.84 9.71
CA LYS A 21 16.55 16.95 10.87
C LYS A 21 17.04 15.53 10.59
N ILE A 22 16.82 15.02 9.37
CA ILE A 22 17.32 13.70 8.97
C ILE A 22 18.85 13.69 8.96
N ALA A 23 19.48 14.73 8.41
CA ALA A 23 20.93 14.86 8.35
C ALA A 23 21.56 14.91 9.76
N GLU A 24 20.98 15.73 10.64
CA GLU A 24 21.38 15.85 12.05
C GLU A 24 21.27 14.50 12.77
N ARG A 25 20.09 13.86 12.72
CA ARG A 25 19.85 12.57 13.39
C ARG A 25 20.74 11.45 12.84
N ALA A 26 20.92 11.39 11.51
CA ALA A 26 21.76 10.40 10.86
C ALA A 26 23.26 10.73 10.92
N LYS A 27 23.65 11.89 11.46
CA LYS A 27 25.03 12.39 11.53
C LYS A 27 25.73 12.41 10.17
N VAL A 28 25.04 12.87 9.14
CA VAL A 28 25.55 13.01 7.77
C VAL A 28 25.31 14.42 7.24
N SER A 29 25.98 14.80 6.16
CA SER A 29 25.69 16.06 5.47
C SER A 29 24.39 16.00 4.67
N LYS A 30 23.75 17.15 4.44
CA LYS A 30 22.64 17.26 3.46
C LYS A 30 23.05 16.83 2.06
N ALA A 31 24.28 17.15 1.63
CA ALA A 31 24.81 16.75 0.34
C ALA A 31 24.83 15.22 0.19
N THR A 32 25.12 14.49 1.28
CA THR A 32 25.04 13.03 1.31
C THR A 32 23.61 12.56 1.09
N ILE A 33 22.60 13.19 1.71
CA ILE A 33 21.19 12.80 1.50
C ILE A 33 20.76 13.08 0.06
N TYR A 34 21.02 14.29 -0.44
CA TYR A 34 20.62 14.69 -1.79
C TYR A 34 21.29 13.90 -2.91
N LYS A 35 22.44 13.27 -2.64
CA LYS A 35 23.07 12.32 -3.58
C LYS A 35 22.19 11.11 -3.88
N TRP A 36 21.36 10.68 -2.93
CA TRP A 36 20.54 9.47 -3.04
C TRP A 36 19.06 9.78 -3.18
N TRP A 37 18.57 10.85 -2.55
CA TRP A 37 17.15 11.22 -2.53
C TRP A 37 16.96 12.67 -2.96
N PRO A 38 16.22 12.94 -4.05
CA PRO A 38 16.08 14.29 -4.60
C PRO A 38 15.23 15.20 -3.71
N ASN A 39 14.45 14.66 -2.78
CA ASN A 39 13.56 15.41 -1.91
C ASN A 39 13.26 14.66 -0.60
N LYS A 40 12.58 15.33 0.35
CA LYS A 40 12.23 14.73 1.65
C LYS A 40 11.28 13.53 1.52
N ALA A 41 10.36 13.55 0.55
CA ALA A 41 9.38 12.49 0.38
C ALA A 41 10.05 11.19 -0.05
N ALA A 42 11.02 11.25 -0.95
CA ALA A 42 11.79 10.10 -1.39
C ALA A 42 12.52 9.40 -0.23
N VAL A 43 13.28 10.13 0.59
CA VAL A 43 14.00 9.53 1.74
C VAL A 43 13.05 9.00 2.82
N VAL A 44 11.93 9.69 3.08
CA VAL A 44 10.91 9.21 4.03
C VAL A 44 10.24 7.94 3.52
N MET A 45 9.92 7.87 2.22
CA MET A 45 9.34 6.68 1.61
C MET A 45 10.31 5.49 1.62
N ASP A 46 11.60 5.68 1.35
CA ASP A 46 12.61 4.62 1.55
C ASP A 46 12.68 4.17 3.01
N GLY A 47 12.67 5.12 3.95
CA GLY A 47 12.71 4.82 5.39
C GLY A 47 11.52 3.97 5.81
N PHE A 48 10.32 4.38 5.39
CA PHE A 48 9.09 3.65 5.61
C PHE A 48 9.13 2.26 4.96
N LEU A 49 9.47 2.13 3.68
CA LEU A 49 9.52 0.84 2.99
C LEU A 49 10.57 -0.10 3.58
N SER A 50 11.73 0.44 4.00
CA SER A 50 12.79 -0.32 4.65
C SER A 50 12.38 -0.84 6.02
N ALA A 51 11.61 -0.06 6.79
CA ALA A 51 11.19 -0.45 8.13
C ALA A 51 9.92 -1.32 8.11
N ALA A 52 8.99 -1.02 7.21
CA ALA A 52 7.73 -1.73 7.07
C ALA A 52 7.94 -3.15 6.56
N ALA A 53 8.99 -3.41 5.76
CA ALA A 53 9.48 -4.70 5.25
C ALA A 53 8.43 -5.78 4.91
N ALA A 54 7.18 -5.39 4.69
CA ALA A 54 6.06 -6.28 4.45
C ALA A 54 5.92 -6.45 2.95
N ARG A 55 6.71 -7.38 2.41
CA ARG A 55 6.31 -8.01 1.16
C ARG A 55 5.04 -8.77 1.46
N LEU A 56 3.93 -8.36 0.85
CA LEU A 56 2.72 -9.17 0.87
C LEU A 56 3.07 -10.54 0.26
N PRO A 57 2.57 -11.64 0.83
CA PRO A 57 2.76 -12.95 0.25
C PRO A 57 2.22 -12.95 -1.19
N VAL A 58 2.87 -13.72 -2.06
CA VAL A 58 2.39 -13.99 -3.41
C VAL A 58 1.80 -15.40 -3.38
N PRO A 59 0.49 -15.55 -3.06
CA PRO A 59 -0.14 -16.86 -2.96
C PRO A 59 -0.19 -17.54 -4.33
N ASP A 60 -0.23 -18.87 -4.30
CA ASP A 60 -0.37 -19.72 -5.47
C ASP A 60 -1.17 -20.99 -5.11
N THR A 61 -2.39 -20.78 -4.64
CA THR A 61 -3.27 -21.82 -4.09
C THR A 61 -3.98 -22.65 -5.18
N GLY A 62 -3.88 -22.23 -6.44
CA GLY A 62 -4.65 -22.84 -7.52
C GLY A 62 -6.07 -22.28 -7.66
N SER A 63 -6.45 -21.22 -6.92
CA SER A 63 -7.77 -20.58 -6.98
C SER A 63 -7.64 -19.06 -6.92
N ALA A 64 -8.19 -18.34 -7.90
CA ALA A 64 -8.06 -16.89 -8.00
C ALA A 64 -8.74 -16.20 -6.82
N LEU A 65 -9.87 -16.76 -6.36
CA LEU A 65 -10.58 -16.28 -5.19
C LEU A 65 -9.71 -16.39 -3.93
N ASN A 66 -9.12 -17.56 -3.68
CA ASN A 66 -8.30 -17.79 -2.49
C ASN A 66 -6.98 -17.01 -2.53
N ASP A 67 -6.39 -16.87 -3.72
CA ASP A 67 -5.18 -16.08 -3.93
C ASP A 67 -5.45 -14.59 -3.63
N ILE A 68 -6.53 -14.03 -4.17
CA ILE A 68 -6.92 -12.65 -3.93
C ILE A 68 -7.35 -12.42 -2.49
N LEU A 69 -8.11 -13.33 -1.89
CA LEU A 69 -8.50 -13.25 -0.49
C LEU A 69 -7.26 -13.20 0.41
N THR A 70 -6.32 -14.11 0.20
CA THR A 70 -5.06 -14.14 0.97
C THR A 70 -4.26 -12.83 0.83
N HIS A 71 -4.18 -12.31 -0.40
CA HIS A 71 -3.46 -11.06 -0.69
C HIS A 71 -4.13 -9.85 -0.04
N ALA A 72 -5.44 -9.71 -0.22
CA ALA A 72 -6.24 -8.61 0.33
C ALA A 72 -6.26 -8.62 1.86
N THR A 73 -6.38 -9.80 2.49
CA THR A 73 -6.34 -9.94 3.94
C THR A 73 -4.96 -9.58 4.49
N SER A 74 -3.89 -10.01 3.83
CA SER A 74 -2.52 -9.62 4.21
C SER A 74 -2.31 -8.11 4.09
N LEU A 75 -2.87 -7.47 3.06
CA LEU A 75 -2.84 -6.03 2.90
C LEU A 75 -3.62 -5.34 4.03
N ALA A 76 -4.85 -5.76 4.31
CA ALA A 76 -5.67 -5.18 5.38
C ALA A 76 -4.98 -5.29 6.75
N ASN A 77 -4.43 -6.46 7.07
CA ASN A 77 -3.70 -6.70 8.31
C ASN A 77 -2.42 -5.85 8.42
N PHE A 78 -1.72 -5.63 7.31
CA PHE A 78 -0.63 -4.65 7.28
C PHE A 78 -1.14 -3.24 7.57
N LEU A 79 -2.21 -2.79 6.91
CA LEU A 79 -2.73 -1.42 7.02
C LEU A 79 -3.20 -1.03 8.43
N ILE A 80 -3.64 -2.01 9.23
CA ILE A 80 -4.03 -1.80 10.64
C ILE A 80 -2.86 -2.01 11.63
N SER A 81 -1.67 -2.40 11.15
CA SER A 81 -0.48 -2.50 11.99
C SER A 81 0.05 -1.11 12.33
N ARG A 82 0.89 -1.01 13.37
CA ARG A 82 1.55 0.25 13.76
C ARG A 82 2.37 0.86 12.62
N GLU A 83 3.00 0.02 11.81
CA GLU A 83 3.75 0.43 10.62
C GLU A 83 2.78 0.82 9.50
N GLY A 84 1.68 0.11 9.34
CA GLY A 84 0.64 0.39 8.34
C GLY A 84 -0.03 1.74 8.50
N THR A 85 -0.30 2.20 9.73
CA THR A 85 -0.99 3.48 9.97
C THR A 85 -0.26 4.67 9.34
N ILE A 86 1.05 4.57 9.18
CA ILE A 86 1.88 5.58 8.52
C ILE A 86 1.42 5.83 7.08
N ILE A 87 0.97 4.81 6.34
CA ILE A 87 0.52 5.03 4.97
C ILE A 87 -0.69 5.95 4.91
N ASN A 88 -1.54 5.93 5.93
CA ASN A 88 -2.72 6.80 5.97
C ASN A 88 -2.31 8.26 6.10
N GLU A 89 -1.34 8.54 6.96
CA GLU A 89 -0.76 9.87 7.11
C GLU A 89 -0.12 10.34 5.80
N LEU A 90 0.65 9.46 5.14
CA LEU A 90 1.30 9.79 3.87
C LEU A 90 0.29 10.04 2.74
N VAL A 91 -0.80 9.26 2.67
CA VAL A 91 -1.88 9.48 1.70
C VAL A 91 -2.60 10.80 1.98
N GLY A 92 -2.87 11.12 3.25
CA GLY A 92 -3.46 12.39 3.67
C GLY A 92 -2.59 13.59 3.31
N GLU A 93 -1.30 13.56 3.62
CA GLU A 93 -0.35 14.62 3.27
C GLU A 93 -0.14 14.74 1.75
N GLY A 94 -0.21 13.64 1.01
CA GLY A 94 -0.12 13.66 -0.45
C GLY A 94 -1.29 14.35 -1.14
N GLN A 95 -2.38 14.66 -0.44
CA GLN A 95 -3.43 15.53 -0.99
C GLN A 95 -2.93 16.98 -1.14
N PHE A 96 -1.90 17.36 -0.38
CA PHE A 96 -1.30 18.70 -0.38
C PHE A 96 0.13 18.72 -0.97
N ASP A 97 0.80 17.57 -1.07
CA ASP A 97 2.14 17.42 -1.65
C ASP A 97 2.13 16.41 -2.80
N SER A 98 2.14 16.91 -4.03
CA SER A 98 2.11 16.07 -5.24
C SER A 98 3.36 15.20 -5.40
N LYS A 99 4.51 15.61 -4.86
CA LYS A 99 5.76 14.83 -4.94
C LYS A 99 5.69 13.63 -4.01
N LEU A 100 5.13 13.81 -2.81
CA LEU A 100 4.83 12.68 -1.94
C LEU A 100 3.82 11.72 -2.59
N ALA A 101 2.79 12.28 -3.24
CA ALA A 101 1.80 11.46 -3.92
C ALA A 101 2.38 10.62 -5.06
N GLU A 102 3.30 11.19 -5.84
CA GLU A 102 4.06 10.47 -6.86
C GLU A 102 4.87 9.33 -6.25
N GLU A 103 5.61 9.59 -5.16
CA GLU A 103 6.44 8.59 -4.51
C GLU A 103 5.62 7.41 -3.96
N TYR A 104 4.53 7.63 -3.22
CA TYR A 104 3.75 6.50 -2.71
C TYR A 104 3.04 5.75 -3.85
N ARG A 105 2.56 6.42 -4.90
CA ARG A 105 1.91 5.75 -6.03
C ARG A 105 2.87 4.78 -6.70
N ALA A 106 4.06 5.26 -7.04
CA ALA A 106 5.06 4.47 -7.75
C ALA A 106 5.67 3.37 -6.87
N ARG A 107 5.88 3.63 -5.58
CA ARG A 107 6.75 2.79 -4.74
C ARG A 107 6.01 1.95 -3.70
N TYR A 108 4.80 2.36 -3.33
CA TYR A 108 3.94 1.62 -2.41
C TYR A 108 2.75 1.00 -3.15
N PHE A 109 1.94 1.76 -3.88
CA PHE A 109 0.71 1.21 -4.47
C PHE A 109 0.97 0.34 -5.70
N GLN A 110 1.78 0.81 -6.66
CA GLN A 110 2.01 0.10 -7.91
C GLN A 110 2.54 -1.33 -7.71
N PRO A 111 3.52 -1.60 -6.81
CA PRO A 111 4.02 -2.96 -6.62
C PRO A 111 2.95 -3.93 -6.10
N ARG A 112 2.03 -3.46 -5.23
CA ARG A 112 0.94 -4.29 -4.70
C ARG A 112 -0.14 -4.52 -5.74
N ARG A 113 -0.48 -3.49 -6.53
CA ARG A 113 -1.38 -3.64 -7.68
C ARG A 113 -0.83 -4.64 -8.70
N LEU A 114 0.48 -4.60 -8.96
CA LEU A 114 1.13 -5.55 -9.86
C LEU A 114 1.03 -7.00 -9.34
N GLN A 115 1.18 -7.20 -8.03
CA GLN A 115 0.96 -8.52 -7.43
C GLN A 115 -0.49 -8.99 -7.63
N ALA A 116 -1.49 -8.15 -7.30
CA ALA A 116 -2.90 -8.48 -7.50
C ALA A 116 -3.23 -8.78 -8.97
N LYS A 117 -2.67 -7.99 -9.89
CA LYS A 117 -2.75 -8.22 -11.34
C LYS A 117 -2.25 -9.61 -11.72
N GLN A 118 -1.07 -10.01 -11.23
CA GLN A 118 -0.51 -11.34 -11.51
C GLN A 118 -1.42 -12.47 -11.00
N LEU A 119 -2.06 -12.31 -9.84
CA LEU A 119 -3.00 -13.29 -9.30
C LEU A 119 -4.27 -13.40 -10.16
N LEU A 120 -4.83 -12.27 -10.59
CA LEU A 120 -5.99 -12.26 -11.49
C LEU A 120 -5.65 -12.86 -12.87
N GLU A 121 -4.49 -12.52 -13.43
CA GLU A 121 -4.02 -13.08 -14.71
C GLU A 121 -3.84 -14.61 -14.65
N LYS A 122 -3.41 -15.16 -13.50
CA LYS A 122 -3.40 -16.62 -13.29
C LYS A 122 -4.81 -17.21 -13.34
N GLY A 123 -5.78 -16.57 -12.68
CA GLY A 123 -7.19 -16.96 -12.72
C GLY A 123 -7.78 -16.96 -14.13
N ILE A 124 -7.47 -15.93 -14.93
CA ILE A 124 -7.85 -15.85 -16.35
C ILE A 124 -7.26 -17.04 -17.12
N LYS A 125 -5.96 -17.31 -16.97
CA LYS A 125 -5.30 -18.44 -17.66
C LYS A 125 -5.85 -19.81 -17.27
N ARG A 126 -6.37 -19.96 -16.04
CA ARG A 126 -7.06 -21.18 -15.57
C ARG A 126 -8.51 -21.28 -16.05
N GLY A 127 -9.07 -20.24 -16.67
CA GLY A 127 -10.47 -20.19 -17.07
C GLY A 127 -11.45 -19.95 -15.92
N GLU A 128 -10.96 -19.51 -14.76
CA GLU A 128 -11.78 -19.18 -13.58
C GLU A 128 -12.42 -17.79 -13.70
N LEU A 129 -11.79 -16.90 -14.47
CA LEU A 129 -12.21 -15.52 -14.67
C LEU A 129 -12.51 -15.26 -16.15
N LYS A 130 -13.29 -14.21 -16.42
CA LYS A 130 -13.65 -13.79 -17.78
C LYS A 130 -12.39 -13.44 -18.59
N GLU A 131 -12.32 -13.91 -19.84
CA GLU A 131 -11.18 -13.66 -20.74
C GLU A 131 -10.94 -12.16 -20.98
N ASN A 132 -12.01 -11.37 -21.12
CA ASN A 132 -11.96 -9.91 -21.30
C ASN A 132 -12.18 -9.14 -20.00
N LEU A 133 -11.70 -9.67 -18.86
CA LEU A 133 -11.77 -8.98 -17.57
C LEU A 133 -10.91 -7.71 -17.61
N ASP A 134 -11.49 -6.57 -17.22
CA ASP A 134 -10.70 -5.38 -16.90
C ASP A 134 -9.99 -5.62 -15.57
N VAL A 135 -8.72 -6.00 -15.64
CA VAL A 135 -7.93 -6.37 -14.47
C VAL A 135 -7.69 -5.18 -13.54
N GLU A 136 -7.47 -3.98 -14.09
CA GLU A 136 -7.19 -2.80 -13.27
C GLU A 136 -8.44 -2.36 -12.51
N LEU A 137 -9.60 -2.37 -13.16
CA LEU A 137 -10.88 -2.12 -12.50
C LEU A 137 -11.21 -3.20 -11.46
N SER A 138 -10.88 -4.45 -11.73
CA SER A 138 -11.09 -5.55 -10.78
C SER A 138 -10.26 -5.38 -9.51
N ILE A 139 -9.04 -4.85 -9.63
CA ILE A 139 -8.22 -4.45 -8.48
C ILE A 139 -8.89 -3.28 -7.73
N ASP A 140 -9.45 -2.30 -8.44
CA ASP A 140 -10.12 -1.15 -7.83
C ASP A 140 -11.36 -1.56 -7.01
N LEU A 141 -12.12 -2.56 -7.48
CA LEU A 141 -13.27 -3.11 -6.75
C LEU A 141 -12.91 -3.72 -5.39
N ILE A 142 -11.65 -4.10 -5.20
CA ILE A 142 -11.14 -4.71 -3.96
C ILE A 142 -10.37 -3.67 -3.14
N TYR A 143 -9.44 -2.95 -3.76
CA TYR A 143 -8.55 -2.02 -3.07
C TYR A 143 -9.28 -0.74 -2.69
N GLY A 144 -10.20 -0.28 -3.54
CA GLY A 144 -11.01 0.91 -3.31
C GLY A 144 -11.76 0.82 -1.97
N PRO A 145 -12.58 -0.23 -1.74
CA PRO A 145 -13.29 -0.39 -0.47
C PRO A 145 -12.39 -0.58 0.76
N ILE A 146 -11.20 -1.19 0.62
CA ILE A 146 -10.22 -1.29 1.71
C ILE A 146 -9.73 0.11 2.11
N PHE A 147 -9.26 0.91 1.14
CA PHE A 147 -8.75 2.25 1.43
C PHE A 147 -9.85 3.25 1.79
N TYR A 148 -11.06 3.11 1.23
CA TYR A 148 -12.21 3.92 1.61
C TYR A 148 -12.60 3.71 3.07
N ARG A 149 -12.65 2.45 3.51
CA ARG A 149 -12.90 2.12 4.92
C ARG A 149 -11.84 2.71 5.85
N LEU A 150 -10.59 2.61 5.44
CA LEU A 150 -9.44 3.08 6.21
C LEU A 150 -9.33 4.61 6.31
N LEU A 151 -9.58 5.33 5.21
CA LEU A 151 -9.32 6.76 5.11
C LEU A 151 -10.57 7.62 5.33
N VAL A 152 -11.76 7.07 5.09
CA VAL A 152 -13.01 7.86 5.06
C VAL A 152 -13.99 7.42 6.13
N THR A 153 -14.37 6.14 6.15
CA THR A 153 -15.45 5.70 7.06
C THR A 153 -14.97 5.44 8.48
N GLY A 154 -13.71 5.06 8.67
CA GLY A 154 -13.15 4.69 9.97
C GLY A 154 -13.75 3.41 10.56
N GLU A 155 -14.51 2.66 9.77
CA GLU A 155 -15.12 1.41 10.20
C GLU A 155 -14.06 0.32 10.37
N LYS A 156 -14.35 -0.69 11.21
CA LYS A 156 -13.41 -1.78 11.49
C LYS A 156 -13.02 -2.51 10.20
N LEU A 157 -11.71 -2.57 9.93
CA LEU A 157 -11.10 -3.32 8.84
C LEU A 157 -10.55 -4.63 9.40
N ASP A 158 -11.30 -5.72 9.28
CA ASP A 158 -10.94 -7.05 9.78
C ASP A 158 -11.12 -8.13 8.70
N ASP A 159 -10.60 -9.33 8.99
CA ASP A 159 -10.60 -10.47 8.07
C ASP A 159 -12.01 -10.82 7.57
N SER A 160 -13.04 -10.71 8.41
CA SER A 160 -14.44 -10.95 8.01
C SER A 160 -14.92 -9.96 6.96
N TYR A 161 -14.64 -8.66 7.14
CA TYR A 161 -14.97 -7.67 6.13
C TYR A 161 -14.25 -7.94 4.81
N VAL A 162 -12.95 -8.27 4.86
CA VAL A 162 -12.17 -8.54 3.64
C VAL A 162 -12.67 -9.77 2.91
N HIS A 163 -13.04 -10.82 3.65
CA HIS A 163 -13.67 -12.02 3.11
C HIS A 163 -14.94 -11.69 2.33
N ASP A 164 -15.88 -10.98 2.96
CA ASP A 164 -17.16 -10.64 2.34
C ASP A 164 -16.97 -9.69 1.15
N LEU A 165 -16.05 -8.72 1.27
CA LEU A 165 -15.69 -7.83 0.18
C LEU A 165 -15.21 -8.60 -1.05
N VAL A 166 -14.25 -9.52 -0.88
CA VAL A 166 -13.67 -10.29 -1.98
C VAL A 166 -14.72 -11.19 -2.62
N ILE A 167 -15.54 -11.90 -1.83
CA ILE A 167 -16.61 -12.75 -2.38
C ILE A 167 -17.62 -11.92 -3.17
N ASN A 168 -18.09 -10.80 -2.63
CA ASN A 168 -19.06 -9.94 -3.32
C ASN A 168 -18.47 -9.30 -4.58
N ALA A 169 -17.17 -9.01 -4.62
CA ALA A 169 -16.49 -8.53 -5.82
C ALA A 169 -16.43 -9.60 -6.92
N PHE A 170 -16.30 -10.90 -6.56
CA PHE A 170 -16.29 -12.01 -7.50
C PHE A 170 -17.69 -12.41 -8.00
N GLU A 171 -18.67 -12.49 -7.10
CA GLU A 171 -20.04 -12.89 -7.45
C GLU A 171 -20.85 -11.75 -8.06
N GLY A 172 -20.48 -10.50 -7.76
CA GLY A 172 -21.29 -9.32 -8.08
C GLY A 172 -22.54 -9.21 -7.22
N ILE A 173 -23.32 -8.15 -7.44
CA ILE A 173 -24.52 -7.82 -6.63
C ILE A 173 -25.85 -8.11 -7.34
N ARG A 174 -25.80 -8.66 -8.55
CA ARG A 174 -27.02 -8.97 -9.31
C ARG A 174 -27.61 -10.26 -8.79
N LEU A 175 -28.93 -10.30 -8.61
CA LEU A 175 -29.64 -11.56 -8.39
C LEU A 175 -29.35 -12.53 -9.56
N LYS A 176 -29.05 -13.79 -9.22
CA LYS A 176 -28.86 -14.87 -10.20
C LYS A 176 -30.19 -15.20 -10.89
#